data_AF-A0AAC8QER1-F1
#
_entry.id   AF-A0AAC8QER1-F1
#
_cell.length_a   1.000
_cell.length_b   1.000
_cell.length_c   1.000
_cell.angle_alpha   90.00
_cell.angle_beta   90.00
_cell.angle_gamma   90.00
#
_symmetry.space_group_name_H-M   'P 1'
#
loop_
_entity.id
_entity.type
_entity.pdbx_description
1 polymer ?
#
loop_
_entity_poly.entity_id
_entity_poly.type
_entity_poly.pdbx_seq_one_letter_code
_entity_poly.pdbx_strand_id
1 'polypeptide(L)'
;MKTFQHLLLAALLLGRVAHAQEPGPARTEKAAPAPTVTEATLSLLEPASDGCEWAQVDAVTSARRVIAKLAVDCQGASTALSRDGKQGVARFWRGGVSQPVVGKPTFPEKFPSPAFRDRLFLVDLATGGAEEIPLPGSGELIEFGFDAKGRLLGLTVQKPTPEQERVGAAEVDGNTIRFRLDGTTRRPLLAHAFVWRDGAWTRLDVKAGDESSGTGVLPLRKELGERSSRVLDPRFAPREIEDDALLDQLYAFTPEQPDGEWAALVRGGYTLAVWGTPFGEELLATGLLRRVDKGKAVALPGHTFRENDLVSIQTRGSFLLISLADSGGHPRMYRGKKLVWSSENARAVTFWPK
;
A
#
# COMPACT_ATOMS: atom_id res chain seq x y z
N MET A 1 -63.74 16.05 -71.27
CA MET A 1 -63.76 17.53 -71.35
C MET A 1 -63.34 18.11 -70.01
N LYS A 2 -62.31 18.96 -70.02
CA LYS A 2 -61.93 20.08 -69.12
C LYS A 2 -62.26 19.94 -67.61
N THR A 3 -61.31 19.75 -66.68
CA THR A 3 -60.41 20.76 -66.05
C THR A 3 -61.13 22.07 -65.69
N PHE A 4 -61.08 22.61 -64.45
CA PHE A 4 -59.89 23.00 -63.68
C PHE A 4 -60.24 23.42 -62.22
N GLN A 5 -59.36 23.05 -61.26
CA GLN A 5 -58.71 23.85 -60.19
C GLN A 5 -59.57 24.71 -59.20
N HIS A 6 -59.34 24.74 -57.89
CA HIS A 6 -58.11 25.05 -57.15
C HIS A 6 -58.21 24.53 -55.68
N LEU A 7 -57.23 23.78 -55.16
CA LEU A 7 -56.03 24.21 -54.41
C LEU A 7 -56.33 24.58 -52.94
N LEU A 8 -55.84 23.76 -51.99
CA LEU A 8 -54.90 24.24 -50.96
C LEU A 8 -54.22 23.07 -50.22
N LEU A 9 -52.89 23.17 -50.12
CA LEU A 9 -51.97 22.30 -49.39
C LEU A 9 -52.19 22.40 -47.87
N ALA A 10 -52.11 21.28 -47.17
CA ALA A 10 -51.60 21.20 -45.81
C ALA A 10 -50.64 20.00 -45.71
N ALA A 11 -49.39 20.28 -45.34
CA ALA A 11 -48.31 19.31 -45.23
C ALA A 11 -48.52 18.39 -44.01
N LEU A 12 -48.55 17.08 -44.26
CA LEU A 12 -48.61 16.04 -43.25
C LEU A 12 -47.20 15.61 -42.82
N LEU A 13 -47.00 15.64 -41.50
CA LEU A 13 -45.86 15.08 -40.78
C LEU A 13 -45.76 13.56 -41.04
N LEU A 14 -44.72 13.14 -41.76
CA LEU A 14 -44.35 11.72 -41.87
C LEU A 14 -43.45 11.34 -40.70
N GLY A 15 -44.02 10.64 -39.72
CA GLY A 15 -43.27 9.91 -38.71
C GLY A 15 -42.46 8.77 -39.35
N ARG A 16 -41.15 8.77 -39.14
CA ARG A 16 -40.31 7.60 -39.43
C ARG A 16 -40.38 6.64 -38.25
N VAL A 17 -40.98 5.48 -38.50
CA VAL A 17 -40.90 4.31 -37.63
C VAL A 17 -39.46 3.78 -37.70
N ALA A 18 -38.69 3.98 -36.63
CA ALA A 18 -37.41 3.32 -36.46
C ALA A 18 -37.66 1.84 -36.16
N HIS A 19 -37.17 0.95 -37.02
CA HIS A 19 -37.11 -0.48 -36.74
C HIS A 19 -36.23 -0.71 -35.51
N ALA A 20 -36.84 -1.26 -34.46
CA ALA A 20 -36.15 -1.74 -33.28
C ALA A 20 -35.28 -2.94 -33.69
N GLN A 21 -33.96 -2.73 -33.69
CA GLN A 21 -32.98 -3.78 -33.85
C GLN A 21 -32.86 -4.49 -32.51
N GLU A 22 -33.24 -5.77 -32.46
CA GLU A 22 -33.11 -6.60 -31.26
C GLU A 22 -31.66 -6.57 -30.74
N PRO A 23 -31.42 -6.36 -29.44
CA PRO A 23 -30.10 -6.42 -28.86
C PRO A 23 -29.60 -7.88 -28.92
N GLY A 24 -28.68 -8.15 -29.85
CA GLY A 24 -27.95 -9.41 -29.89
C GLY A 24 -27.23 -9.66 -28.55
N PRO A 25 -27.07 -10.92 -28.14
CA PRO A 25 -26.44 -11.25 -26.86
C PRO A 25 -25.05 -10.63 -26.80
N ALA A 26 -24.79 -9.88 -25.71
CA ALA A 26 -23.50 -9.29 -25.43
C ALA A 26 -22.42 -10.37 -25.53
N ARG A 27 -21.55 -10.22 -26.54
CA ARG A 27 -20.38 -11.07 -26.73
C ARG A 27 -19.52 -10.89 -25.48
N THR A 28 -19.53 -11.89 -24.60
CA THR A 28 -18.64 -11.94 -23.45
C THR A 28 -17.24 -12.05 -24.02
N GLU A 29 -16.55 -10.92 -24.11
CA GLU A 29 -15.16 -10.87 -24.54
C GLU A 29 -14.38 -11.70 -23.52
N LYS A 30 -13.94 -12.88 -23.97
CA LYS A 30 -13.25 -13.84 -23.12
C LYS A 30 -12.01 -13.14 -22.59
N ALA A 31 -12.01 -12.85 -21.28
CA ALA A 31 -10.92 -12.16 -20.62
C ALA A 31 -9.58 -12.81 -21.03
N ALA A 32 -8.63 -11.99 -21.46
CA ALA A 32 -7.30 -12.46 -21.82
C ALA A 32 -6.72 -13.29 -20.65
N PRO A 33 -6.01 -14.40 -20.93
CA PRO A 33 -5.41 -15.21 -19.89
C PRO A 33 -4.53 -14.33 -18.99
N ALA A 34 -4.61 -14.55 -17.68
CA ALA A 34 -3.82 -13.80 -16.72
C ALA A 34 -2.33 -13.94 -17.07
N PRO A 35 -1.56 -12.83 -17.11
CA PRO A 35 -0.12 -12.90 -17.35
C PRO A 35 0.53 -13.80 -16.29
N THR A 36 1.51 -14.58 -16.71
CA THR A 36 2.24 -15.47 -15.81
C THR A 36 2.95 -14.65 -14.74
N VAL A 37 2.77 -15.02 -13.47
CA VAL A 37 3.46 -14.38 -12.34
C VAL A 37 4.93 -14.81 -12.35
N THR A 38 5.82 -13.84 -12.43
CA THR A 38 7.28 -13.99 -12.38
C THR A 38 7.83 -13.28 -11.14
N GLU A 39 9.13 -13.45 -10.88
CA GLU A 39 9.83 -12.67 -9.85
C GLU A 39 9.84 -11.16 -10.14
N ALA A 40 9.54 -10.74 -11.38
CA ALA A 40 9.46 -9.34 -11.78
C ALA A 40 8.02 -8.77 -11.72
N THR A 41 7.02 -9.58 -11.36
CA THR A 41 5.62 -9.13 -11.35
C THR A 41 5.32 -8.24 -10.13
N LEU A 42 4.87 -7.03 -10.36
CA LEU A 42 4.52 -6.04 -9.35
C LEU A 42 3.00 -5.97 -9.16
N SER A 43 2.59 -5.70 -7.93
CA SER A 43 1.27 -5.19 -7.58
C SER A 43 1.36 -3.67 -7.54
N LEU A 44 0.59 -2.97 -8.37
CA LEU A 44 0.74 -1.55 -8.66
C LEU A 44 -0.59 -0.82 -8.51
N LEU A 45 -0.60 0.30 -7.81
CA LEU A 45 -1.71 1.23 -7.75
C LEU A 45 -1.31 2.56 -8.38
N GLU A 46 -2.06 2.98 -9.41
CA GLU A 46 -1.81 4.19 -10.18
C GLU A 46 -3.08 5.04 -10.36
N PRO A 47 -2.97 6.38 -10.33
CA PRO A 47 -4.09 7.25 -10.66
C PRO A 47 -4.60 6.97 -12.08
N ALA A 48 -5.93 6.94 -12.22
CA ALA A 48 -6.63 6.87 -13.49
C ALA A 48 -7.64 8.03 -13.59
N SER A 49 -8.23 8.22 -14.78
CA SER A 49 -9.22 9.28 -15.01
C SER A 49 -10.41 9.27 -14.03
N ASP A 50 -10.78 8.06 -13.60
CA ASP A 50 -11.99 7.72 -12.86
C ASP A 50 -11.68 7.12 -11.48
N GLY A 51 -10.48 7.37 -10.93
CA GLY A 51 -10.09 6.95 -9.58
C GLY A 51 -8.68 6.37 -9.53
N CYS A 52 -8.56 5.15 -9.00
CA CYS A 52 -7.30 4.44 -8.83
C CYS A 52 -7.39 3.06 -9.50
N GLU A 53 -6.43 2.73 -10.35
CA GLU A 53 -6.31 1.40 -10.94
C GLU A 53 -5.36 0.55 -10.11
N TRP A 54 -5.85 -0.61 -9.67
CA TRP A 54 -4.99 -1.69 -9.19
C TRP A 54 -4.63 -2.58 -10.37
N ALA A 55 -3.35 -2.72 -10.68
CA ALA A 55 -2.84 -3.53 -11.77
C ALA A 55 -1.75 -4.50 -11.32
N GLN A 56 -1.66 -5.60 -12.05
CA GLN A 56 -0.51 -6.49 -12.07
C GLN A 56 0.38 -6.11 -13.25
N VAL A 57 1.67 -5.88 -13.00
CA VAL A 57 2.63 -5.45 -14.03
C VAL A 57 3.88 -6.30 -13.98
N ASP A 58 4.28 -6.92 -15.08
CA ASP A 58 5.63 -7.49 -15.19
C ASP A 58 6.62 -6.38 -15.55
N ALA A 59 7.53 -6.05 -14.64
CA ALA A 59 8.45 -4.93 -14.80
C ALA A 59 9.48 -5.11 -15.93
N VAL A 60 9.69 -6.34 -16.43
CA VAL A 60 10.66 -6.62 -17.49
C VAL A 60 10.01 -6.63 -18.86
N THR A 61 8.85 -7.27 -18.98
CA THR A 61 8.11 -7.38 -20.25
C THR A 61 7.13 -6.23 -20.46
N SER A 62 6.89 -5.41 -19.43
CA SER A 62 5.84 -4.38 -19.38
C SER A 62 4.42 -4.93 -19.58
N ALA A 63 4.23 -6.25 -19.47
CA ALA A 63 2.90 -6.85 -19.53
C ALA A 63 2.06 -6.34 -18.36
N ARG A 64 0.90 -5.74 -18.66
CA ARG A 64 0.00 -5.13 -17.68
C ARG A 64 -1.37 -5.78 -17.75
N ARG A 65 -1.94 -6.07 -16.59
CA ARG A 65 -3.33 -6.46 -16.41
C ARG A 65 -3.95 -5.59 -15.32
N VAL A 66 -4.97 -4.83 -15.66
CA VAL A 66 -5.80 -4.15 -14.65
C VAL A 66 -6.59 -5.22 -13.89
N ILE A 67 -6.45 -5.21 -12.58
CA ILE A 67 -7.16 -6.11 -11.65
C ILE A 67 -8.50 -5.46 -11.30
N ALA A 68 -8.48 -4.21 -10.87
CA ALA A 68 -9.68 -3.51 -10.44
C ALA A 68 -9.55 -1.99 -10.66
N LYS A 69 -10.70 -1.36 -10.87
CA LYS A 69 -10.85 0.10 -10.82
C LYS A 69 -11.55 0.47 -9.52
N LEU A 70 -10.92 1.33 -8.74
CA LEU A 70 -11.36 1.72 -7.41
C LEU A 70 -11.76 3.18 -7.46
N ALA A 71 -13.03 3.46 -7.15
CA ALA A 71 -13.60 4.81 -7.23
C ALA A 71 -13.14 5.69 -6.07
N VAL A 72 -11.83 5.92 -5.95
CA VAL A 72 -11.14 6.64 -4.88
C VAL A 72 -9.91 7.36 -5.44
N ASP A 73 -9.52 8.46 -4.81
CA ASP A 73 -8.23 9.09 -5.10
C ASP A 73 -7.10 8.12 -4.77
N CYS A 74 -6.15 7.94 -5.70
CA CYS A 74 -5.09 6.95 -5.58
C CYS A 74 -3.98 7.44 -4.63
N GLN A 75 -4.29 7.60 -3.35
CA GLN A 75 -3.39 8.13 -2.33
C GLN A 75 -3.45 7.31 -1.06
N GLY A 76 -2.29 7.16 -0.40
CA GLY A 76 -2.19 6.47 0.87
C GLY A 76 -2.63 5.02 0.81
N ALA A 77 -2.31 4.37 -0.31
CA ALA A 77 -2.90 3.10 -0.66
C ALA A 77 -2.08 1.93 -0.09
N SER A 78 -2.77 0.90 0.38
CA SER A 78 -2.16 -0.34 0.86
C SER A 78 -2.97 -1.52 0.38
N THR A 79 -2.33 -2.66 0.13
CA THR A 79 -2.97 -3.86 -0.39
C THR A 79 -2.60 -5.10 0.40
N ALA A 80 -3.48 -6.09 0.40
CA ALA A 80 -3.17 -7.45 0.80
C ALA A 80 -3.89 -8.42 -0.13
N LEU A 81 -3.32 -9.60 -0.31
CA LEU A 81 -3.84 -10.62 -1.23
C LEU A 81 -4.06 -11.92 -0.47
N SER A 82 -5.13 -12.63 -0.81
CA SER A 82 -5.39 -13.96 -0.29
C SER A 82 -4.37 -14.93 -0.88
N ARG A 83 -4.00 -15.95 -0.09
CA ARG A 83 -2.99 -16.95 -0.50
C ARG A 83 -3.39 -17.73 -1.76
N ASP A 84 -4.69 -17.89 -2.00
CA ASP A 84 -5.20 -18.57 -3.20
C ASP A 84 -5.23 -17.66 -4.43
N GLY A 85 -4.85 -16.39 -4.30
CA GLY A 85 -4.80 -15.42 -5.39
C GLY A 85 -6.17 -15.08 -5.98
N LYS A 86 -7.26 -15.32 -5.23
CA LYS A 86 -8.64 -15.03 -5.68
C LYS A 86 -9.19 -13.73 -5.14
N GLN A 87 -8.74 -13.30 -3.96
CA GLN A 87 -9.23 -12.10 -3.30
C GLN A 87 -8.10 -11.14 -3.00
N GLY A 88 -8.38 -9.85 -3.16
CA GLY A 88 -7.54 -8.75 -2.74
C GLY A 88 -8.30 -7.84 -1.80
N VAL A 89 -7.58 -7.08 -1.01
CA VAL A 89 -8.14 -5.97 -0.25
C VAL A 89 -7.24 -4.77 -0.43
N ALA A 90 -7.84 -3.61 -0.71
CA ALA A 90 -7.14 -2.34 -0.88
C ALA A 90 -7.69 -1.31 0.09
N ARG A 91 -6.82 -0.67 0.86
CA ARG A 91 -7.18 0.42 1.78
C ARG A 91 -6.57 1.73 1.29
N PHE A 92 -7.30 2.82 1.43
CA PHE A 92 -6.86 4.18 1.14
C PHE A 92 -7.08 5.00 2.40
N TRP A 93 -5.99 5.44 3.04
CA TRP A 93 -6.07 6.17 4.30
C TRP A 93 -4.99 7.25 4.39
N ARG A 94 -5.21 8.26 5.23
CA ARG A 94 -4.36 9.46 5.28
C ARG A 94 -2.93 9.17 5.75
N GLY A 95 -2.76 8.23 6.69
CA GLY A 95 -1.43 7.84 7.17
C GLY A 95 -0.69 6.87 6.25
N GLY A 96 -1.27 6.45 5.12
CA GLY A 96 -0.58 5.64 4.12
C GLY A 96 0.32 6.45 3.19
N VAL A 97 0.45 7.76 3.40
CA VAL A 97 1.33 8.65 2.62
C VAL A 97 2.67 8.75 3.32
N SER A 98 3.75 8.60 2.58
CA SER A 98 5.11 8.69 3.13
C SER A 98 5.33 10.06 3.77
N GLN A 99 5.82 10.06 5.01
CA GLN A 99 6.29 11.28 5.66
C GLN A 99 7.80 11.46 5.43
N PRO A 100 8.27 12.69 5.22
CA PRO A 100 9.71 12.95 5.27
C PRO A 100 10.22 12.80 6.70
N VAL A 101 11.50 12.49 6.86
CA VAL A 101 12.14 12.54 8.19
C VAL A 101 12.18 13.98 8.70
N VAL A 102 12.59 14.90 7.83
CA VAL A 102 12.66 16.34 8.09
C VAL A 102 12.29 17.14 6.84
N GLY A 103 11.76 18.34 7.04
CA GLY A 103 11.53 19.30 5.95
C GLY A 103 10.47 18.84 4.94
N LYS A 104 10.78 19.00 3.64
CA LYS A 104 9.86 18.68 2.53
C LYS A 104 10.34 17.43 1.78
N PRO A 105 9.47 16.46 1.47
CA PRO A 105 9.87 15.27 0.74
C PRO A 105 10.31 15.62 -0.70
N THR A 106 11.17 14.81 -1.29
CA THR A 106 11.55 14.93 -2.71
C THR A 106 10.34 14.77 -3.63
N PHE A 107 9.41 13.90 -3.22
CA PHE A 107 8.19 13.59 -3.93
C PHE A 107 6.98 13.98 -3.08
N PRO A 108 6.52 15.24 -3.15
CA PRO A 108 5.36 15.66 -2.39
C PRO A 108 4.11 14.96 -2.93
N GLU A 109 3.62 14.01 -2.14
CA GLU A 109 2.29 13.45 -2.37
C GLU A 109 1.27 14.52 -1.96
N LYS A 110 0.32 14.84 -2.86
CA LYS A 110 -0.74 15.79 -2.55
C LYS A 110 -1.46 15.26 -1.31
N PHE A 111 -1.46 16.04 -0.22
CA PHE A 111 -2.16 15.62 0.97
C PHE A 111 -3.64 15.40 0.63
N PRO A 112 -4.28 14.35 1.16
CA PRO A 112 -5.66 14.07 0.83
C PRO A 112 -6.53 15.28 1.17
N SER A 113 -7.49 15.59 0.31
CA SER A 113 -8.39 16.73 0.53
C SER A 113 -9.08 16.64 1.90
N PRO A 114 -9.62 17.75 2.45
CA PRO A 114 -10.43 17.69 3.66
C PRO A 114 -11.63 16.73 3.55
N ALA A 115 -12.08 16.42 2.32
CA ALA A 115 -13.16 15.45 2.04
C ALA A 115 -12.68 13.99 1.97
N PHE A 116 -11.37 13.73 2.09
CA PHE A 116 -10.84 12.38 2.07
C PHE A 116 -11.31 11.60 3.30
N ARG A 117 -11.86 10.41 3.05
CA ARG A 117 -12.26 9.44 4.06
C ARG A 117 -11.47 8.15 3.87
N ASP A 118 -11.15 7.50 4.98
CA ASP A 118 -10.55 6.17 4.98
C ASP A 118 -11.54 5.17 4.37
N ARG A 119 -11.06 4.37 3.42
CA ARG A 119 -11.88 3.44 2.62
C ARG A 119 -11.17 2.12 2.45
N LEU A 120 -11.95 1.05 2.48
CA LEU A 120 -11.48 -0.32 2.32
C LEU A 120 -12.30 -0.99 1.22
N PHE A 121 -11.62 -1.61 0.27
CA PHE A 121 -12.23 -2.30 -0.86
C PHE A 121 -11.87 -3.77 -0.83
N LEU A 122 -12.87 -4.65 -0.85
CA LEU A 122 -12.70 -6.07 -1.11
C LEU A 122 -12.77 -6.28 -2.63
N VAL A 123 -11.81 -7.00 -3.19
CA VAL A 123 -11.64 -7.16 -4.64
C VAL A 123 -11.63 -8.65 -4.99
N ASP A 124 -12.48 -9.04 -5.94
CA ASP A 124 -12.39 -10.34 -6.61
C ASP A 124 -11.38 -10.23 -7.77
N LEU A 125 -10.28 -10.97 -7.68
CA LEU A 125 -9.15 -10.85 -8.61
C LEU A 125 -9.39 -11.56 -9.95
N ALA A 126 -10.42 -12.40 -10.04
CA ALA A 126 -10.77 -13.12 -11.26
C ALA A 126 -11.69 -12.27 -12.16
N THR A 127 -12.66 -11.59 -11.55
CA THR A 127 -13.65 -10.75 -12.23
C THR A 127 -13.26 -9.28 -12.27
N GLY A 128 -12.41 -8.86 -11.35
CA GLY A 128 -12.07 -7.45 -11.11
C GLY A 128 -13.15 -6.65 -10.40
N GLY A 129 -14.19 -7.32 -9.90
CA GLY A 129 -15.22 -6.70 -9.07
C GLY A 129 -14.64 -6.16 -7.78
N ALA A 130 -14.97 -4.91 -7.44
CA ALA A 130 -14.53 -4.26 -6.21
C ALA A 130 -15.74 -3.71 -5.44
N GLU A 131 -15.83 -4.06 -4.17
CA GLU A 131 -16.86 -3.60 -3.24
C GLU A 131 -16.20 -2.79 -2.13
N GLU A 132 -16.70 -1.57 -1.88
CA GLU A 132 -16.32 -0.84 -0.68
C GLU A 132 -17.01 -1.48 0.53
N ILE A 133 -16.22 -1.92 1.50
CA ILE A 133 -16.70 -2.47 2.76
C ILE A 133 -16.47 -1.45 3.90
N PRO A 134 -17.31 -1.43 4.94
CA PRO A 134 -17.09 -0.56 6.09
C PRO A 134 -15.77 -0.92 6.79
N LEU A 135 -15.20 0.04 7.52
CA LEU A 135 -14.07 -0.21 8.43
C LEU A 135 -14.57 -0.94 9.70
N PRO A 136 -13.70 -1.65 10.44
CA PRO A 136 -14.08 -2.22 11.73
C PRO A 136 -14.61 -1.14 12.68
N GLY A 137 -15.66 -1.46 13.45
CA GLY A 137 -16.41 -0.48 14.24
C GLY A 137 -15.72 0.07 15.49
N SER A 138 -14.46 -0.25 15.76
CA SER A 138 -13.72 0.25 16.93
C SER A 138 -12.26 0.49 16.59
N GLY A 139 -11.75 1.66 16.97
CA GLY A 139 -10.37 2.05 16.74
C GLY A 139 -10.05 2.39 15.29
N GLU A 140 -8.79 2.78 15.08
CA GLU A 140 -8.20 2.99 13.77
C GLU A 140 -7.65 1.66 13.25
N LEU A 141 -8.00 1.28 12.02
CA LEU A 141 -7.41 0.13 11.35
C LEU A 141 -5.91 0.39 11.15
N ILE A 142 -5.04 -0.51 11.62
CA ILE A 142 -3.58 -0.36 11.48
C ILE A 142 -3.05 -1.43 10.52
N GLU A 143 -3.50 -2.67 10.69
CA GLU A 143 -3.11 -3.77 9.82
C GLU A 143 -4.34 -4.51 9.31
N PHE A 144 -4.26 -5.01 8.09
CA PHE A 144 -5.29 -5.85 7.50
C PHE A 144 -4.65 -6.85 6.55
N GLY A 145 -5.37 -7.92 6.26
CA GLY A 145 -4.93 -8.94 5.32
C GLY A 145 -5.65 -10.24 5.54
N PHE A 146 -5.34 -11.21 4.69
CA PHE A 146 -5.95 -12.53 4.77
C PHE A 146 -5.12 -13.46 5.65
N ASP A 147 -5.79 -14.28 6.44
CA ASP A 147 -5.14 -15.39 7.11
C ASP A 147 -4.91 -16.58 6.16
N ALA A 148 -4.27 -17.64 6.65
CA ALA A 148 -3.98 -18.85 5.87
C ALA A 148 -5.24 -19.58 5.37
N LYS A 149 -6.42 -19.29 5.93
CA LYS A 149 -7.72 -19.86 5.53
C LYS A 149 -8.48 -18.95 4.55
N GLY A 150 -7.90 -17.81 4.16
CA GLY A 150 -8.54 -16.83 3.29
C GLY A 150 -9.57 -15.94 4.00
N ARG A 151 -9.57 -15.88 5.34
CA ARG A 151 -10.42 -14.95 6.08
C ARG A 151 -9.76 -13.58 6.11
N LEU A 152 -10.48 -12.53 5.72
CA LEU A 152 -10.02 -11.15 5.87
C LEU A 152 -10.04 -10.76 7.35
N LEU A 153 -8.87 -10.42 7.88
CA LEU A 153 -8.67 -9.93 9.22
C LEU A 153 -8.35 -8.42 9.19
N GLY A 154 -8.83 -7.71 10.20
CA GLY A 154 -8.51 -6.30 10.46
C GLY A 154 -8.08 -6.12 11.91
N LEU A 155 -6.94 -5.50 12.12
CA LEU A 155 -6.37 -5.22 13.44
C LEU A 155 -6.38 -3.72 13.68
N THR A 156 -7.04 -3.29 14.74
CA THR A 156 -7.21 -1.88 15.05
C THR A 156 -6.57 -1.51 16.38
N VAL A 157 -6.27 -0.22 16.55
CA VAL A 157 -5.89 0.37 17.84
C VAL A 157 -6.87 1.47 18.22
N GLN A 158 -7.25 1.50 19.49
CA GLN A 158 -8.14 2.49 20.05
C GLN A 158 -7.48 3.13 21.27
N LYS A 159 -7.47 4.47 21.29
CA LYS A 159 -7.14 5.22 22.50
C LYS A 159 -8.26 5.01 23.53
N PRO A 160 -7.94 4.65 24.78
CA PRO A 160 -8.95 4.57 25.81
C PRO A 160 -9.61 5.94 26.02
N THR A 161 -10.84 5.95 26.51
CA THR A 161 -11.47 7.21 26.92
C THR A 161 -10.75 7.78 28.14
N PRO A 162 -10.85 9.11 28.42
CA PRO A 162 -10.25 9.70 29.61
C PRO A 162 -10.65 8.99 30.91
N GLU A 163 -11.90 8.49 30.98
CA GLU A 163 -12.39 7.72 32.12
C GLU A 163 -11.74 6.33 32.21
N GLN A 164 -11.59 5.62 31.08
CA GLN A 164 -10.90 4.33 31.05
C GLN A 164 -9.42 4.46 31.42
N GLU A 165 -8.76 5.53 30.97
CA GLU A 165 -7.38 5.84 31.38
C GLU A 165 -7.29 6.08 32.89
N ARG A 166 -8.20 6.88 33.46
CA ARG A 166 -8.25 7.20 34.89
C ARG A 166 -8.48 5.96 35.77
N VAL A 167 -9.38 5.06 35.34
CA VAL A 167 -9.68 3.81 36.06
C VAL A 167 -8.62 2.73 35.81
N GLY A 168 -7.79 2.89 34.77
CA GLY A 168 -6.77 1.92 34.39
C GLY A 168 -7.34 0.64 33.76
N ALA A 169 -8.58 0.70 33.25
CA ALA A 169 -9.23 -0.43 32.61
C ALA A 169 -10.34 0.02 31.64
N ALA A 170 -10.68 -0.86 30.70
CA ALA A 170 -11.81 -0.69 29.79
C ALA A 170 -12.73 -1.91 29.81
N GLU A 171 -14.04 -1.68 29.81
CA GLU A 171 -15.04 -2.73 29.59
C GLU A 171 -15.28 -2.90 28.09
N VAL A 172 -15.08 -4.12 27.59
CA VAL A 172 -15.25 -4.47 26.17
C VAL A 172 -16.00 -5.79 26.08
N ASP A 173 -17.19 -5.78 25.49
CA ASP A 173 -18.09 -6.94 25.36
C ASP A 173 -18.34 -7.68 26.70
N GLY A 174 -18.45 -6.91 27.79
CA GLY A 174 -18.66 -7.44 29.15
C GLY A 174 -17.38 -7.98 29.82
N ASN A 175 -16.20 -7.78 29.23
CA ASN A 175 -14.91 -8.16 29.82
C ASN A 175 -14.10 -6.93 30.21
N THR A 176 -13.54 -6.95 31.43
CA THR A 176 -12.59 -5.94 31.91
C THR A 176 -11.19 -6.17 31.33
N ILE A 177 -10.70 -5.21 30.55
CA ILE A 177 -9.34 -5.17 30.01
C ILE A 177 -8.52 -4.17 30.82
N ARG A 178 -7.57 -4.66 31.63
CA ARG A 178 -6.73 -3.81 32.49
C ARG A 178 -5.49 -3.30 31.74
N PHE A 179 -5.23 -2.01 31.86
CA PHE A 179 -4.01 -1.39 31.34
C PHE A 179 -2.85 -1.58 32.32
N ARG A 180 -1.65 -1.77 31.78
CA ARG A 180 -0.42 -1.66 32.58
C ARG A 180 -0.01 -0.19 32.59
N LEU A 181 -0.35 0.50 33.67
CA LEU A 181 0.09 1.86 33.94
C LEU A 181 1.35 1.75 34.79
N ASP A 182 2.48 1.40 34.19
CA ASP A 182 3.75 1.22 34.90
C ASP A 182 4.51 2.55 35.13
N GLY A 183 3.81 3.69 35.05
CA GLY A 183 4.41 5.02 35.21
C GLY A 183 5.35 5.42 34.07
N THR A 184 5.46 4.61 33.01
CA THR A 184 6.19 4.97 31.81
C THR A 184 5.43 6.06 31.03
N THR A 185 6.14 6.85 30.24
CA THR A 185 5.57 7.90 29.39
C THR A 185 4.70 7.36 28.24
N ARG A 186 4.53 6.03 28.13
CA ARG A 186 3.80 5.39 27.04
C ARG A 186 2.30 5.44 27.29
N ARG A 187 1.54 5.89 26.31
CA ARG A 187 0.07 5.95 26.45
C ARG A 187 -0.55 4.56 26.25
N PRO A 188 -1.50 4.17 27.11
CA PRO A 188 -2.20 2.89 26.97
C PRO A 188 -3.05 2.88 25.69
N LEU A 189 -3.18 1.70 25.07
CA LEU A 189 -4.05 1.46 23.92
C LEU A 189 -4.84 0.17 24.11
N LEU A 190 -6.01 0.10 23.46
CA LEU A 190 -6.72 -1.15 23.20
C LEU A 190 -6.40 -1.60 21.78
N ALA A 191 -5.88 -2.82 21.63
CA ALA A 191 -5.70 -3.46 20.35
C ALA A 191 -6.87 -4.44 20.14
N HIS A 192 -7.55 -4.34 19.00
CA HIS A 192 -8.67 -5.22 18.65
C HIS A 192 -8.33 -6.02 17.40
N ALA A 193 -8.77 -7.28 17.35
CA ALA A 193 -8.76 -8.09 16.14
C ALA A 193 -10.19 -8.34 15.67
N PHE A 194 -10.43 -8.20 14.38
CA PHE A 194 -11.71 -8.45 13.72
C PHE A 194 -11.55 -9.39 12.53
N VAL A 195 -12.62 -10.10 12.20
CA VAL A 195 -12.77 -10.85 10.95
C VAL A 195 -13.97 -10.33 10.17
N TRP A 196 -13.80 -10.19 8.85
CA TRP A 196 -14.90 -9.88 7.94
C TRP A 196 -15.60 -11.17 7.52
N ARG A 197 -16.90 -11.27 7.79
CA ARG A 197 -17.72 -12.42 7.41
C ARG A 197 -19.19 -11.99 7.30
N ASP A 198 -19.92 -12.56 6.34
CA ASP A 198 -21.36 -12.36 6.19
C ASP A 198 -21.78 -10.88 6.12
N GLY A 199 -20.94 -10.05 5.48
CA GLY A 199 -21.19 -8.62 5.32
C GLY A 199 -20.93 -7.76 6.55
N ALA A 200 -20.28 -8.29 7.59
CA ALA A 200 -19.98 -7.56 8.82
C ALA A 200 -18.60 -7.89 9.41
N TRP A 201 -18.05 -6.93 10.17
CA TRP A 201 -16.88 -7.16 11.02
C TRP A 201 -17.32 -7.76 12.35
N THR A 202 -16.75 -8.92 12.70
CA THR A 202 -16.94 -9.56 14.02
C THR A 202 -15.63 -9.48 14.80
N ARG A 203 -15.68 -9.01 16.05
CA ARG A 203 -14.50 -8.96 16.93
C ARG A 203 -14.10 -10.38 17.36
N LEU A 204 -12.82 -10.69 17.25
CA LEU A 204 -12.23 -11.97 17.65
C LEU A 204 -11.44 -11.89 18.95
N ASP A 205 -10.73 -10.78 19.17
CA ASP A 205 -9.90 -10.59 20.36
C ASP A 205 -9.77 -9.11 20.69
N VAL A 206 -9.45 -8.83 21.95
CA VAL A 206 -9.06 -7.52 22.46
C VAL A 206 -7.97 -7.68 23.51
N LYS A 207 -6.94 -6.83 23.43
CA LYS A 207 -5.81 -6.83 24.37
C LYS A 207 -5.45 -5.40 24.76
N ALA A 208 -4.98 -5.23 26.00
CA ALA A 208 -4.29 -4.02 26.38
C ALA A 208 -2.89 -4.00 25.73
N GLY A 209 -2.52 -2.85 25.21
CA GLY A 209 -1.19 -2.54 24.72
C GLY A 209 -0.84 -1.09 25.02
N ASP A 210 0.13 -0.56 24.30
CA ASP A 210 0.59 0.82 24.37
C ASP A 210 1.03 1.31 22.98
N GLU A 211 1.40 2.58 22.87
CA GLU A 211 1.89 3.17 21.61
C GLU A 211 3.10 2.45 21.00
N SER A 212 3.92 1.76 21.79
CA SER A 212 5.08 1.02 21.29
C SER A 212 4.72 -0.35 20.71
N SER A 213 3.73 -1.00 21.30
CA SER A 213 3.32 -2.35 20.96
C SER A 213 2.19 -2.38 19.93
N GLY A 214 1.26 -1.42 19.95
CA GLY A 214 0.18 -1.28 18.97
C GLY A 214 -0.60 -2.59 18.75
N THR A 215 -0.79 -2.98 17.49
CA THR A 215 -1.37 -4.28 17.09
C THR A 215 -0.45 -5.48 17.37
N GLY A 216 0.80 -5.24 17.75
CA GLY A 216 1.81 -6.27 18.04
C GLY A 216 1.47 -7.19 19.21
N VAL A 217 0.61 -6.73 20.13
CA VAL A 217 0.11 -7.55 21.25
C VAL A 217 -0.89 -8.63 20.82
N LEU A 218 -1.47 -8.54 19.61
CA LEU A 218 -2.48 -9.45 19.12
C LEU A 218 -1.81 -10.69 18.46
N PRO A 219 -2.08 -11.92 18.93
CA PRO A 219 -1.53 -13.13 18.32
C PRO A 219 -1.90 -13.27 16.83
N LEU A 220 -3.11 -12.85 16.46
CA LEU A 220 -3.64 -12.87 15.09
C LEU A 220 -2.81 -12.06 14.09
N ARG A 221 -1.97 -11.11 14.54
CA ARG A 221 -1.01 -10.39 13.68
C ARG A 221 -0.05 -11.34 12.96
N LYS A 222 0.32 -12.46 13.59
CA LYS A 222 1.19 -13.49 13.02
C LYS A 222 0.48 -14.34 11.97
N GLU A 223 -0.86 -14.38 11.99
CA GLU A 223 -1.67 -15.12 11.03
C GLU A 223 -1.89 -14.34 9.73
N LEU A 224 -1.74 -13.00 9.75
CA LEU A 224 -1.82 -12.16 8.56
C LEU A 224 -0.73 -12.53 7.54
N GLY A 225 -1.17 -12.88 6.33
CA GLY A 225 -0.31 -13.14 5.17
C GLY A 225 0.40 -11.90 4.64
N GLU A 226 0.91 -12.00 3.41
CA GLU A 226 1.62 -10.92 2.74
C GLU A 226 0.70 -9.70 2.52
N ARG A 227 1.21 -8.52 2.89
CA ARG A 227 0.51 -7.24 2.86
C ARG A 227 1.50 -6.11 2.66
N SER A 228 1.08 -5.08 1.93
CA SER A 228 1.94 -3.96 1.55
C SER A 228 2.47 -3.22 2.77
N SER A 229 1.64 -2.99 3.80
CA SER A 229 2.04 -2.24 5.00
C SER A 229 3.22 -2.86 5.74
N ARG A 230 3.40 -4.19 5.64
CA ARG A 230 4.56 -4.87 6.23
C ARG A 230 5.81 -4.76 5.36
N VAL A 231 5.67 -4.83 4.04
CA VAL A 231 6.83 -4.78 3.12
C VAL A 231 7.28 -3.35 2.82
N LEU A 232 6.40 -2.37 3.02
CA LEU A 232 6.64 -0.94 2.85
C LEU A 232 7.18 -0.27 4.12
N ASP A 233 7.30 -1.02 5.22
CA ASP A 233 7.89 -0.55 6.47
C ASP A 233 9.37 -0.18 6.25
N PRO A 234 9.80 1.05 6.58
CA PRO A 234 11.18 1.49 6.39
C PRO A 234 12.14 0.93 7.45
N ARG A 235 11.62 0.31 8.51
CA ARG A 235 12.45 -0.19 9.61
C ARG A 235 13.33 -1.34 9.16
N PHE A 236 14.57 -1.32 9.63
CA PHE A 236 15.49 -2.43 9.47
C PHE A 236 16.42 -2.55 10.67
N ALA A 237 16.82 -3.79 10.96
CA ALA A 237 17.87 -4.06 11.93
C ALA A 237 19.21 -3.60 11.34
N PRO A 238 19.93 -2.66 11.99
CA PRO A 238 21.21 -2.19 11.50
C PRO A 238 22.25 -3.30 11.54
N ARG A 239 23.13 -3.32 10.54
CA ARG A 239 24.38 -4.09 10.57
C ARG A 239 25.53 -3.12 10.40
N GLU A 240 26.53 -3.25 11.25
CA GLU A 240 27.75 -2.44 11.18
C GLU A 240 28.49 -2.66 9.85
N ILE A 241 29.11 -1.59 9.35
CA ILE A 241 30.02 -1.64 8.21
C ILE A 241 31.44 -1.76 8.78
N GLU A 242 32.03 -2.94 8.68
CA GLU A 242 33.36 -3.24 9.26
C GLU A 242 34.53 -2.74 8.40
N ASP A 243 34.28 -2.31 7.15
CA ASP A 243 35.31 -1.87 6.21
C ASP A 243 35.55 -0.35 6.36
N ASP A 244 36.64 0.01 7.05
CA ASP A 244 37.03 1.41 7.29
C ASP A 244 37.18 2.21 5.98
N ALA A 245 37.75 1.60 4.94
CA ALA A 245 37.93 2.27 3.65
C ALA A 245 36.60 2.53 2.95
N LEU A 246 35.60 1.68 3.17
CA LEU A 246 34.23 1.92 2.73
C LEU A 246 33.56 3.01 3.58
N LEU A 247 33.72 2.99 4.90
CA LEU A 247 33.18 4.02 5.80
C LEU A 247 33.72 5.41 5.46
N ASP A 248 35.02 5.55 5.20
CA ASP A 248 35.64 6.80 4.77
C ASP A 248 35.00 7.36 3.49
N GLN A 249 34.67 6.49 2.53
CA GLN A 249 33.94 6.88 1.31
C GLN A 249 32.52 7.35 1.65
N LEU A 250 31.86 6.71 2.61
CA LEU A 250 30.48 7.01 3.00
C LEU A 250 30.37 8.30 3.82
N TYR A 251 31.34 8.60 4.68
CA TYR A 251 31.36 9.83 5.48
C TYR A 251 31.39 11.10 4.63
N ALA A 252 31.97 11.04 3.42
CA ALA A 252 31.90 12.13 2.46
C ALA A 252 30.47 12.43 1.97
N PHE A 253 29.51 11.52 2.17
CA PHE A 253 28.11 11.68 1.82
C PHE A 253 27.19 11.90 3.04
N THR A 254 27.73 11.91 4.26
CA THR A 254 26.93 12.10 5.47
C THR A 254 26.20 13.45 5.42
N PRO A 255 24.87 13.47 5.54
CA PRO A 255 24.11 14.70 5.52
C PRO A 255 24.20 15.43 6.87
N GLU A 256 23.96 16.74 6.85
CA GLU A 256 23.80 17.52 8.10
C GLU A 256 22.50 17.16 8.82
N GLN A 257 21.45 16.84 8.06
CA GLN A 257 20.17 16.36 8.56
C GLN A 257 19.55 15.36 7.57
N PRO A 258 18.78 14.37 8.03
CA PRO A 258 18.48 14.08 9.43
C PRO A 258 19.64 13.38 10.15
N ASP A 259 19.64 13.47 11.49
CA ASP A 259 20.55 12.69 12.35
C ASP A 259 20.41 11.20 12.04
N GLY A 260 21.55 10.51 11.97
CA GLY A 260 21.58 9.12 11.56
C GLY A 260 22.97 8.51 11.56
N GLU A 261 23.03 7.30 11.04
CA GLU A 261 24.27 6.55 10.89
C GLU A 261 24.24 5.70 9.60
N TRP A 262 25.44 5.36 9.11
CA TRP A 262 25.59 4.43 8.00
C TRP A 262 25.50 2.99 8.51
N ALA A 263 24.56 2.23 7.95
CA ALA A 263 24.42 0.81 8.22
C ALA A 263 24.41 -0.01 6.92
N ALA A 264 24.92 -1.24 7.00
CA ALA A 264 24.79 -2.22 5.95
C ALA A 264 23.39 -2.85 5.97
N LEU A 265 22.76 -2.92 4.80
CA LEU A 265 21.57 -3.73 4.55
C LEU A 265 21.94 -4.82 3.53
N VAL A 266 22.01 -6.06 4.01
CA VAL A 266 22.28 -7.24 3.19
C VAL A 266 20.97 -8.00 2.97
N ARG A 267 20.46 -8.00 1.74
CA ARG A 267 19.16 -8.61 1.42
C ARG A 267 19.14 -9.14 -0.02
N GLY A 268 18.73 -10.40 -0.22
CA GLY A 268 18.54 -10.98 -1.56
C GLY A 268 19.76 -10.89 -2.50
N GLY A 269 20.97 -11.05 -1.96
CA GLY A 269 22.22 -10.92 -2.73
C GLY A 269 22.65 -9.48 -3.03
N TYR A 270 21.93 -8.48 -2.52
CA TYR A 270 22.34 -7.08 -2.53
C TYR A 270 22.98 -6.72 -1.20
N THR A 271 24.05 -5.93 -1.26
CA THR A 271 24.61 -5.20 -0.13
C THR A 271 24.46 -3.72 -0.42
N LEU A 272 23.71 -3.03 0.43
CA LEU A 272 23.53 -1.58 0.39
C LEU A 272 24.15 -0.99 1.65
N ALA A 273 24.81 0.16 1.52
CA ALA A 273 25.04 1.06 2.63
C ALA A 273 23.89 2.07 2.62
N VAL A 274 23.21 2.21 3.75
CA VAL A 274 21.99 3.02 3.90
C VAL A 274 22.22 3.97 5.05
N TRP A 275 21.94 5.25 4.84
CA TRP A 275 21.83 6.21 5.94
C TRP A 275 20.50 5.94 6.65
N GLY A 276 20.57 5.56 7.91
CA GLY A 276 19.40 5.22 8.73
C GLY A 276 19.24 6.18 9.91
N THR A 277 17.99 6.54 10.22
CA THR A 277 17.70 7.38 11.39
C THR A 277 17.25 6.53 12.58
N PRO A 278 17.69 6.82 13.82
CA PRO A 278 17.37 5.99 14.99
C PRO A 278 15.88 5.82 15.23
N PHE A 279 15.46 4.57 15.50
CA PHE A 279 14.09 4.24 15.89
C PHE A 279 14.08 3.05 16.87
N GLY A 280 14.17 3.35 18.17
CA GLY A 280 14.32 2.31 19.20
C GLY A 280 15.63 1.54 19.01
N GLU A 281 15.54 0.22 18.84
CA GLU A 281 16.69 -0.66 18.54
C GLU A 281 16.90 -0.88 17.03
N GLU A 282 16.05 -0.28 16.19
CA GLU A 282 16.10 -0.37 14.72
C GLU A 282 16.49 0.99 14.12
N LEU A 283 16.73 1.02 12.80
CA LEU A 283 16.85 2.25 12.03
C LEU A 283 15.70 2.36 11.01
N LEU A 284 15.31 3.59 10.69
CA LEU A 284 14.45 3.88 9.53
C LEU A 284 15.34 4.13 8.31
N ALA A 285 15.15 3.37 7.24
CA ALA A 285 15.89 3.55 6.00
C ALA A 285 15.50 4.86 5.31
N THR A 286 16.51 5.68 5.00
CA THR A 286 16.33 6.89 4.20
C THR A 286 16.67 6.66 2.73
N GLY A 287 16.30 7.62 1.88
CA GLY A 287 16.64 7.63 0.47
C GLY A 287 18.14 7.81 0.19
N LEU A 288 18.96 8.16 1.18
CA LEU A 288 20.40 8.23 1.00
C LEU A 288 21.02 6.82 1.12
N LEU A 289 21.30 6.22 -0.04
CA LEU A 289 21.87 4.88 -0.13
C LEU A 289 22.93 4.76 -1.21
N ARG A 290 23.80 3.77 -1.04
CA ARG A 290 24.85 3.36 -1.98
C ARG A 290 24.85 1.85 -2.08
N ARG A 291 25.03 1.33 -3.29
CA ARG A 291 25.35 -0.09 -3.47
C ARG A 291 26.79 -0.32 -3.05
N VAL A 292 27.04 -1.37 -2.28
CA VAL A 292 28.40 -1.83 -2.00
C VAL A 292 28.82 -2.85 -3.05
N ASP A 293 29.89 -2.57 -3.78
CA ASP A 293 30.47 -3.49 -4.76
C ASP A 293 31.98 -3.54 -4.59
N LYS A 294 32.50 -4.70 -4.15
CA LYS A 294 33.94 -4.92 -3.90
C LYS A 294 34.59 -3.81 -3.04
N GLY A 295 33.97 -3.50 -1.89
CA GLY A 295 34.46 -2.47 -0.96
C GLY A 295 34.27 -1.02 -1.42
N LYS A 296 33.53 -0.79 -2.51
CA LYS A 296 33.26 0.57 -3.02
C LYS A 296 31.81 0.96 -2.84
N ALA A 297 31.58 2.19 -2.41
CA ALA A 297 30.27 2.82 -2.40
C ALA A 297 29.93 3.32 -3.82
N VAL A 298 28.92 2.72 -4.44
CA VAL A 298 28.52 3.00 -5.82
C VAL A 298 27.09 3.55 -5.87
N ALA A 299 26.89 4.63 -6.61
CA ALA A 299 25.55 5.18 -6.84
C ALA A 299 24.69 4.19 -7.65
N LEU A 300 23.40 4.13 -7.33
CA LEU A 300 22.42 3.43 -8.18
C LEU A 300 21.98 4.37 -9.32
N PRO A 301 21.95 3.90 -10.59
CA PRO A 301 21.59 4.75 -11.71
C PRO A 301 20.11 5.14 -11.67
N GLY A 302 19.81 6.44 -11.84
CA GLY A 302 18.43 6.94 -11.79
C GLY A 302 17.81 6.93 -10.39
N HIS A 303 18.63 6.74 -9.35
CA HIS A 303 18.19 6.88 -7.97
C HIS A 303 18.01 8.36 -7.63
N THR A 304 16.80 8.71 -7.23
CA THR A 304 16.36 10.10 -7.05
C THR A 304 15.92 10.44 -5.62
N PHE A 305 15.82 9.44 -4.75
CA PHE A 305 15.47 9.67 -3.34
C PHE A 305 16.62 10.33 -2.59
N ARG A 306 16.28 11.13 -1.58
CA ARG A 306 17.21 11.92 -0.76
C ARG A 306 17.20 11.43 0.68
N GLU A 307 18.17 11.91 1.45
CA GLU A 307 18.38 11.64 2.87
C GLU A 307 17.15 11.90 3.76
N ASN A 308 16.23 12.75 3.31
CA ASN A 308 15.03 13.08 4.06
C ASN A 308 13.78 12.28 3.65
N ASP A 309 13.86 11.49 2.56
CA ASP A 309 12.79 10.58 2.17
C ASP A 309 12.93 9.27 2.95
N LEU A 310 11.85 8.80 3.59
CA LEU A 310 11.82 7.42 4.06
C LEU A 310 11.57 6.47 2.88
N VAL A 311 12.32 5.37 2.82
CA VAL A 311 12.20 4.40 1.72
C VAL A 311 11.96 2.99 2.22
N SER A 312 11.14 2.25 1.46
CA SER A 312 11.06 0.80 1.55
C SER A 312 12.09 0.17 0.62
N ILE A 313 12.77 -0.86 1.12
CA ILE A 313 13.74 -1.64 0.36
C ILE A 313 13.32 -3.11 0.33
N GLN A 314 12.84 -3.56 -0.82
CA GLN A 314 12.37 -4.93 -1.04
C GLN A 314 13.30 -5.67 -2.00
N THR A 315 13.44 -6.98 -1.84
CA THR A 315 14.13 -7.82 -2.82
C THR A 315 13.31 -9.04 -3.17
N ARG A 316 13.45 -9.50 -4.41
CA ARG A 316 12.89 -10.78 -4.85
C ARG A 316 13.72 -11.37 -5.96
N GLY A 317 14.24 -12.58 -5.71
CA GLY A 317 15.20 -13.21 -6.61
C GLY A 317 16.37 -12.26 -6.90
N SER A 318 16.59 -11.96 -8.18
CA SER A 318 17.65 -11.04 -8.63
C SER A 318 17.25 -9.56 -8.69
N PHE A 319 16.10 -9.18 -8.12
CA PHE A 319 15.56 -7.83 -8.18
C PHE A 319 15.57 -7.11 -6.84
N LEU A 320 15.86 -5.82 -6.89
CA LEU A 320 15.78 -4.85 -5.81
C LEU A 320 14.73 -3.80 -6.18
N LEU A 321 13.73 -3.60 -5.33
CA LEU A 321 12.71 -2.57 -5.48
C LEU A 321 12.88 -1.56 -4.34
N ILE A 322 13.04 -0.28 -4.71
CA ILE A 322 13.09 0.85 -3.78
C ILE A 322 11.92 1.77 -4.10
N SER A 323 11.17 2.18 -3.09
CA SER A 323 10.04 3.10 -3.20
C SER A 323 9.96 3.99 -1.96
N LEU A 324 9.12 5.01 -1.97
CA LEU A 324 8.74 5.69 -0.72
C LEU A 324 8.20 4.68 0.29
N ALA A 325 8.56 4.85 1.56
CA ALA A 325 8.02 4.06 2.66
C ALA A 325 6.53 4.34 2.86
N ASP A 326 5.82 3.38 3.46
CA ASP A 326 4.37 3.41 3.73
C ASP A 326 3.45 3.49 2.51
N SER A 327 3.68 4.43 1.58
CA SER A 327 2.91 4.58 0.35
C SER A 327 3.35 3.60 -0.73
N GLY A 328 4.66 3.37 -0.89
CA GLY A 328 5.17 2.64 -2.05
C GLY A 328 5.18 3.47 -3.32
N GLY A 329 5.15 4.80 -3.22
CA GLY A 329 5.21 5.71 -4.36
C GLY A 329 6.59 5.80 -5.03
N HIS A 330 6.61 6.30 -6.27
CA HIS A 330 7.83 6.65 -7.04
C HIS A 330 8.90 5.54 -7.19
N PRO A 331 8.52 4.28 -7.47
CA PRO A 331 9.44 3.16 -7.43
C PRO A 331 10.57 3.21 -8.44
N ARG A 332 11.67 2.55 -8.04
CA ARG A 332 12.82 2.18 -8.86
C ARG A 332 13.13 0.70 -8.64
N MET A 333 13.15 -0.07 -9.71
CA MET A 333 13.46 -1.48 -9.69
C MET A 333 14.76 -1.76 -10.44
N TYR A 334 15.66 -2.48 -9.79
CA TYR A 334 17.00 -2.76 -10.27
C TYR A 334 17.22 -4.26 -10.43
N ARG A 335 17.98 -4.64 -11.46
CA ARG A 335 18.58 -5.98 -11.59
C ARG A 335 20.08 -5.83 -11.65
N GLY A 336 20.77 -6.22 -10.57
CA GLY A 336 22.18 -5.92 -10.41
C GLY A 336 22.44 -4.41 -10.43
N LYS A 337 23.20 -3.91 -11.41
CA LYS A 337 23.57 -2.48 -11.53
C LYS A 337 22.65 -1.69 -12.46
N LYS A 338 21.67 -2.33 -13.08
CA LYS A 338 20.81 -1.68 -14.08
C LYS A 338 19.46 -1.35 -13.46
N LEU A 339 18.99 -0.12 -13.67
CA LEU A 339 17.59 0.23 -13.50
C LEU A 339 16.81 -0.46 -14.63
N VAL A 340 15.87 -1.33 -14.27
CA VAL A 340 15.07 -2.10 -15.23
C VAL A 340 13.64 -1.60 -15.35
N TRP A 341 13.13 -0.94 -14.32
CA TRP A 341 11.79 -0.36 -14.33
C TRP A 341 11.67 0.77 -13.31
N SER A 342 10.80 1.72 -13.61
CA SER A 342 10.48 2.86 -12.74
C SER A 342 9.11 3.43 -13.11
N SER A 343 8.43 4.07 -12.16
CA SER A 343 7.21 4.84 -12.42
C SER A 343 7.20 6.13 -11.61
N GLU A 344 6.82 7.24 -12.25
CA GLU A 344 6.56 8.53 -11.58
C GLU A 344 5.11 8.67 -11.10
N ASN A 345 4.23 7.83 -11.63
CA ASN A 345 2.79 7.91 -11.40
C ASN A 345 2.31 6.90 -10.36
N ALA A 346 3.08 5.84 -10.11
CA ALA A 346 2.79 4.84 -9.11
C ALA A 346 2.66 5.46 -7.72
N ARG A 347 1.56 5.13 -7.05
CA ARG A 347 1.21 5.62 -5.71
C ARG A 347 1.31 4.53 -4.65
N ALA A 348 1.25 3.27 -5.07
CA ALA A 348 1.72 2.16 -4.25
C ALA A 348 2.26 1.03 -5.14
N VAL A 349 3.35 0.41 -4.70
CA VAL A 349 3.97 -0.70 -5.41
C VAL A 349 4.59 -1.71 -4.45
N THR A 350 4.38 -2.97 -4.73
CA THR A 350 5.06 -4.08 -4.05
C THR A 350 5.34 -5.18 -5.05
N PHE A 351 6.22 -6.10 -4.70
CA PHE A 351 6.29 -7.37 -5.42
C PHE A 351 4.96 -8.13 -5.27
N TRP A 352 4.47 -8.72 -6.36
CA TRP A 352 3.26 -9.54 -6.34
C TRP A 352 3.41 -10.72 -5.36
N PRO A 353 2.52 -10.89 -4.37
CA PRO A 353 2.63 -11.96 -3.40
C PRO A 353 2.79 -13.37 -3.99
N LYS A 354 3.53 -14.24 -3.29
CA LYS A 354 3.79 -15.62 -3.71
C LYS A 354 2.69 -16.60 -3.33
#